data_AF-A0A0B0H428-F1
#
_entry.id   AF-A0A0B0H428-F1
#
_cell.length_a   1.000
_cell.length_b   1.000
_cell.length_c   1.000
_cell.angle_alpha   90.00
_cell.angle_beta   90.00
_cell.angle_gamma   90.00
#
_symmetry.space_group_name_H-M   'P 1'
#
loop_
_entity.id
_entity.type
_entity.pdbx_description
1 polymer ?
#
loop_
_entity_poly.entity_id
_entity_poly.type
_entity_poly.pdbx_seq_one_letter_code
_entity_poly.pdbx_strand_id
1 'polypeptide(L)'
;MGMQKRLRTWVTIVLLGAAPQLQAAAVPSHLSSLASGLYRSLDSEFKQAASDKERGWAILQAQQVLRQYGVHRWAQSEITLPELADSIAALLKIDLSKPNEAEALNHFLLQISEGDTEEALDKLYISLERAPLSDDEQRQLSEQFNKLHSDSFSTMEKSHRLGDSETEPTVDLMWEPFDGDFQVLVKEPGSEYVEPYQARFRADTMPHYDTDKNLFSVDAQPAAQPVIPTLAEDLEYIDREIYGDWQTGEGHRWKIVSPDAAGEKDLPELDDTLSSRAARITALDEEIATLQASKVYQWRNLETDEIVKQEKFRRLKEPWFYEGQVYREENTETEIARLEEERRLLAEQEVPLVQQHDPVGFDNVQQEGATNIDIHVIEAGGCSYSYDQAVITGSSIRARRTLVQQCYIINLPQTVIDQLLASWSPPEWIELEAEIDLAGGELRVEGKKWRMHVTYGSMDYKVGNIHTPYSRTLSLFRPPRKAP
;
A
#
# COMPACT_ATOMS: atom_id res chain seq x y z
N MET A 1 41.34 -46.71 21.78
CA MET A 1 40.43 -47.16 22.86
C MET A 1 39.69 -45.92 23.35
N GLY A 2 38.37 -45.78 23.35
CA GLY A 2 37.26 -46.64 22.98
C GLY A 2 35.99 -45.76 23.02
N MET A 3 35.05 -46.12 22.16
CA MET A 3 33.73 -45.49 21.95
C MET A 3 32.95 -45.16 23.23
N GLN A 4 32.22 -44.05 23.22
CA GLN A 4 30.82 -44.07 23.66
C GLN A 4 29.95 -43.23 22.71
N LYS A 5 29.29 -43.95 21.80
CA LYS A 5 28.08 -43.51 21.09
C LYS A 5 27.01 -43.21 22.15
N ARG A 6 26.41 -42.01 22.09
CA ARG A 6 25.07 -41.78 22.62
C ARG A 6 24.16 -41.35 21.48
N LEU A 7 23.49 -42.34 20.91
CA LEU A 7 22.20 -42.13 20.26
C LEU A 7 21.24 -41.56 21.32
N ARG A 8 20.61 -40.43 21.02
CA ARG A 8 19.32 -40.00 21.58
C ARG A 8 18.47 -39.63 20.37
N THR A 9 17.82 -40.63 19.79
CA THR A 9 16.38 -40.89 19.95
C THR A 9 15.55 -39.68 19.52
N TRP A 10 15.36 -39.61 18.20
CA TRP A 10 14.25 -38.95 17.55
C TRP A 10 12.94 -39.55 18.04
N VAL A 11 12.20 -38.82 18.86
CA VAL A 11 10.73 -38.91 18.96
C VAL A 11 10.30 -37.59 19.60
N THR A 12 9.49 -36.79 18.91
CA THR A 12 8.23 -36.24 19.45
C THR A 12 7.43 -35.58 18.31
N ILE A 13 6.42 -36.34 17.90
CA ILE A 13 5.07 -35.94 17.49
C ILE A 13 4.93 -35.21 16.14
N VAL A 14 4.82 -36.04 15.10
CA VAL A 14 3.85 -35.85 14.02
C VAL A 14 2.45 -35.85 14.65
N LEU A 15 1.83 -34.69 14.77
CA LEU A 15 0.38 -34.56 14.91
C LEU A 15 -0.20 -34.30 13.51
N LEU A 16 -0.79 -35.38 12.98
CA LEU A 16 -1.83 -35.49 11.97
C LEU A 16 -2.51 -34.14 11.62
N GLY A 17 -2.49 -33.69 10.38
CA GLY A 17 -3.11 -34.40 9.26
C GLY A 17 -4.49 -33.86 8.86
N ALA A 18 -4.95 -32.74 9.45
CA ALA A 18 -6.22 -32.08 9.07
C ALA A 18 -6.12 -30.58 8.74
N ALA A 19 -4.95 -29.94 8.90
CA ALA A 19 -4.82 -28.48 8.79
C ALA A 19 -4.73 -27.86 7.37
N PRO A 20 -4.06 -28.45 6.35
CA PRO A 20 -3.78 -27.70 5.13
C PRO A 20 -5.03 -27.47 4.25
N GLN A 21 -6.06 -28.32 4.38
CA GLN A 21 -7.32 -28.13 3.66
C GLN A 21 -8.23 -27.09 4.31
N LEU A 22 -8.13 -26.89 5.64
CA LEU A 22 -8.89 -25.87 6.35
C LEU A 22 -8.34 -24.46 6.10
N GLN A 23 -7.02 -24.33 5.88
CA GLN A 23 -6.40 -23.05 5.52
C GLN A 23 -6.77 -22.62 4.09
N ALA A 24 -6.82 -23.55 3.12
CA ALA A 24 -7.23 -23.25 1.75
C ALA A 24 -8.67 -22.72 1.64
N ALA A 25 -9.57 -23.16 2.52
CA ALA A 25 -10.97 -22.73 2.51
C ALA A 25 -11.18 -21.29 3.01
N ALA A 26 -10.19 -20.71 3.71
CA ALA A 26 -10.21 -19.32 4.18
C ALA A 26 -9.62 -18.34 3.15
N VAL A 27 -8.84 -18.83 2.18
CA VAL A 27 -8.24 -18.02 1.12
C VAL A 27 -9.27 -17.83 0.00
N PRO A 28 -9.46 -16.60 -0.52
CA PRO A 28 -10.29 -16.37 -1.70
C PRO A 28 -9.89 -17.29 -2.86
N SER A 29 -10.88 -17.88 -3.52
CA SER A 29 -10.65 -18.93 -4.52
C SER A 29 -9.76 -18.46 -5.67
N HIS A 30 -9.90 -17.22 -6.12
CA HIS A 30 -9.07 -16.65 -7.18
C HIS A 30 -7.61 -16.49 -6.74
N LEU A 31 -7.33 -15.94 -5.56
CA LEU A 31 -5.97 -15.83 -5.03
C LEU A 31 -5.33 -17.22 -4.84
N SER A 32 -6.10 -18.20 -4.36
CA SER A 32 -5.62 -19.57 -4.20
C SER A 32 -5.26 -20.23 -5.54
N SER A 33 -6.04 -19.92 -6.59
CA SER A 33 -5.80 -20.43 -7.93
C SER A 33 -4.55 -19.82 -8.55
N LEU A 34 -4.40 -18.48 -8.47
CA LEU A 34 -3.20 -17.76 -8.94
C LEU A 34 -1.94 -18.25 -8.22
N ALA A 35 -1.99 -18.37 -6.89
CA ALA A 35 -0.87 -18.85 -6.08
C ALA A 35 -0.46 -20.28 -6.44
N SER A 36 -1.43 -21.19 -6.61
CA SER A 36 -1.12 -22.55 -7.04
C SER A 36 -0.66 -22.62 -8.50
N GLY A 37 -1.17 -21.76 -9.37
CA GLY A 37 -0.70 -21.55 -10.75
C GLY A 37 0.78 -21.22 -10.77
N LEU A 38 1.13 -20.12 -10.12
CA LEU A 38 2.49 -19.62 -10.01
C LEU A 38 3.42 -20.65 -9.37
N TYR A 39 3.04 -21.26 -8.24
CA TYR A 39 3.89 -22.27 -7.59
C TYR A 39 4.28 -23.41 -8.55
N ARG A 40 3.35 -23.86 -9.41
CA ARG A 40 3.62 -24.98 -10.34
C ARG A 40 4.46 -24.54 -11.55
N SER A 41 4.27 -23.31 -12.05
CA SER A 41 5.05 -22.80 -13.18
C SER A 41 6.51 -22.52 -12.80
N LEU A 42 6.81 -22.29 -11.52
CA LEU A 42 8.17 -22.06 -11.01
C LEU A 42 9.00 -23.32 -10.73
N ASP A 43 8.58 -24.51 -11.16
CA ASP A 43 9.32 -25.76 -10.94
C ASP A 43 10.77 -25.72 -11.48
N SER A 44 11.00 -25.02 -12.61
CA SER A 44 12.36 -24.79 -13.14
C SER A 44 13.20 -23.93 -12.22
N GLU A 45 12.64 -22.85 -11.68
CA GLU A 45 13.34 -21.92 -10.79
C GLU A 45 13.72 -22.60 -9.48
N PHE A 46 12.82 -23.42 -8.91
CA PHE A 46 13.14 -24.20 -7.71
C PHE A 46 14.26 -25.22 -7.94
N LYS A 47 14.32 -25.83 -9.14
CA LYS A 47 15.41 -26.75 -9.50
C LYS A 47 16.73 -26.02 -9.70
N GLN A 48 16.71 -24.85 -10.32
CA GLN A 48 17.90 -24.02 -10.51
C GLN A 48 18.44 -23.48 -9.18
N ALA A 49 17.55 -23.07 -8.26
CA ALA A 49 17.91 -22.61 -6.92
C ALA A 49 18.72 -23.66 -6.14
N ALA A 50 18.50 -24.96 -6.35
CA ALA A 50 19.30 -26.01 -5.71
C ALA A 50 20.79 -26.03 -6.13
N SER A 51 21.15 -25.29 -7.18
CA SER A 51 22.53 -25.16 -7.66
C SER A 51 23.23 -23.85 -7.24
N ASP A 52 22.48 -22.86 -6.73
CA ASP A 52 22.99 -21.61 -6.17
C ASP A 52 23.10 -21.73 -4.63
N LYS A 53 24.29 -21.48 -4.08
CA LYS A 53 24.59 -21.79 -2.67
C LYS A 53 24.03 -20.77 -1.67
N GLU A 54 23.88 -19.50 -2.05
CA GLU A 54 23.48 -18.45 -1.09
C GLU A 54 22.04 -18.03 -1.34
N ARG A 55 21.74 -17.43 -2.49
CA ARG A 55 20.36 -16.98 -2.81
C ARG A 55 19.41 -18.15 -3.06
N GLY A 56 19.93 -19.27 -3.56
CA GLY A 56 19.16 -20.50 -3.76
C GLY A 56 18.62 -21.11 -2.47
N TRP A 57 19.29 -20.91 -1.33
CA TRP A 57 18.80 -21.38 -0.03
C TRP A 57 17.49 -20.71 0.36
N ALA A 58 17.39 -19.38 0.25
CA ALA A 58 16.18 -18.63 0.60
C ALA A 58 14.98 -19.04 -0.26
N ILE A 59 15.21 -19.26 -1.57
CA ILE A 59 14.18 -19.77 -2.49
C ILE A 59 13.66 -21.14 -2.05
N LEU A 60 14.56 -22.05 -1.66
CA LEU A 60 14.19 -23.40 -1.22
C LEU A 60 13.47 -23.39 0.14
N GLN A 61 13.88 -22.53 1.07
CA GLN A 61 13.15 -22.35 2.34
C GLN A 61 11.77 -21.78 2.11
N ALA A 62 11.65 -20.75 1.27
CA ALA A 62 10.36 -20.21 0.86
C ALA A 62 9.45 -21.26 0.19
N GLN A 63 10.01 -22.10 -0.69
CA GLN A 63 9.28 -23.24 -1.27
C GLN A 63 8.77 -24.19 -0.18
N GLN A 64 9.56 -24.45 0.86
CA GLN A 64 9.15 -25.30 1.98
C GLN A 64 8.01 -24.67 2.78
N VAL A 65 8.06 -23.35 3.05
CA VAL A 65 6.96 -22.61 3.70
C VAL A 65 5.67 -22.70 2.88
N LEU A 66 5.75 -22.45 1.56
CA LEU A 66 4.59 -22.60 0.66
C LEU A 66 4.03 -24.04 0.67
N ARG A 67 4.89 -25.06 0.83
CA ARG A 67 4.44 -26.46 0.98
C ARG A 67 3.76 -26.70 2.32
N GLN A 68 4.24 -26.10 3.40
CA GLN A 68 3.66 -26.20 4.75
C GLN A 68 2.25 -25.60 4.78
N TYR A 69 2.05 -24.43 4.17
CA TYR A 69 0.74 -23.80 3.98
C TYR A 69 -0.15 -24.51 2.93
N GLY A 70 0.37 -25.52 2.23
CA GLY A 70 -0.39 -26.34 1.30
C GLY A 70 -0.64 -25.71 -0.08
N VAL A 71 0.00 -24.57 -0.41
CA VAL A 71 -0.19 -23.84 -1.68
C VAL A 71 -0.07 -24.75 -2.91
N HIS A 72 0.90 -25.65 -2.91
CA HIS A 72 1.12 -26.64 -3.97
C HIS A 72 -0.07 -27.59 -4.24
N ARG A 73 -1.01 -27.72 -3.29
CA ARG A 73 -2.19 -28.61 -3.36
C ARG A 73 -3.51 -27.86 -3.53
N TRP A 74 -3.49 -26.53 -3.53
CA TRP A 74 -4.72 -25.77 -3.72
C TRP A 74 -5.33 -26.07 -5.10
N ALA A 75 -6.66 -25.95 -5.16
CA ALA A 75 -7.39 -26.20 -6.39
C ALA A 75 -7.11 -25.04 -7.37
N GLN A 76 -6.74 -25.39 -8.60
CA GLN A 76 -6.73 -24.42 -9.68
C GLN A 76 -8.15 -24.34 -10.22
N SER A 77 -8.80 -23.23 -9.94
CA SER A 77 -10.10 -22.89 -10.51
C SER A 77 -9.88 -21.74 -11.47
N GLU A 78 -10.41 -21.87 -12.68
CA GLU A 78 -10.38 -20.78 -13.65
C GLU A 78 -11.06 -19.54 -13.06
N ILE A 79 -10.40 -18.40 -13.14
CA ILE A 79 -10.94 -17.13 -12.65
C ILE A 79 -11.74 -16.55 -13.78
N THR A 80 -13.05 -16.76 -13.72
CA THR A 80 -13.97 -16.26 -14.75
C THR A 80 -14.63 -14.97 -14.31
N LEU A 81 -14.79 -14.06 -15.27
CA LEU A 81 -15.50 -12.79 -15.09
C LEU A 81 -16.72 -12.81 -16.01
N PRO A 82 -17.85 -13.37 -15.53
CA PRO A 82 -19.08 -13.40 -16.32
C PRO A 82 -19.51 -11.98 -16.67
N GLU A 83 -20.13 -11.79 -17.83
CA GLU A 83 -20.66 -10.51 -18.34
C GLU A 83 -19.63 -9.43 -18.70
N LEU A 84 -18.37 -9.54 -18.23
CA LEU A 84 -17.31 -8.62 -18.61
C LEU A 84 -17.03 -8.69 -20.13
N ALA A 85 -17.08 -9.90 -20.69
CA ALA A 85 -16.89 -10.13 -22.12
C ALA A 85 -17.87 -9.32 -22.97
N ASP A 86 -19.15 -9.51 -22.70
CA ASP A 86 -20.24 -8.86 -23.42
C ASP A 86 -20.23 -7.35 -23.19
N SER A 87 -19.85 -6.90 -21.99
CA SER A 87 -19.76 -5.48 -21.65
C SER A 87 -18.63 -4.77 -22.38
N ILE A 88 -17.43 -5.35 -22.40
CA ILE A 88 -16.29 -4.80 -23.16
C ILE A 88 -16.58 -4.85 -24.66
N ALA A 89 -17.13 -5.96 -25.14
CA ALA A 89 -17.50 -6.11 -26.54
C ALA A 89 -18.55 -5.08 -26.96
N ALA A 90 -19.58 -4.83 -26.14
CA ALA A 90 -20.57 -3.80 -26.40
C ALA A 90 -19.96 -2.39 -26.40
N LEU A 91 -19.10 -2.08 -25.43
CA LEU A 91 -18.42 -0.79 -25.32
C LEU A 91 -17.55 -0.50 -26.55
N LEU A 92 -16.72 -1.46 -26.94
CA LEU A 92 -15.80 -1.37 -28.07
C LEU A 92 -16.44 -1.73 -29.41
N LYS A 93 -17.75 -2.05 -29.41
CA LYS A 93 -18.54 -2.50 -30.57
C LYS A 93 -17.90 -3.70 -31.30
N ILE A 94 -17.30 -4.62 -30.56
CA ILE A 94 -16.67 -5.85 -31.05
C ILE A 94 -17.73 -6.95 -31.14
N ASP A 95 -17.75 -7.69 -32.25
CA ASP A 95 -18.60 -8.88 -32.41
C ASP A 95 -17.81 -10.14 -32.05
N LEU A 96 -18.01 -10.64 -30.81
CA LEU A 96 -17.32 -11.83 -30.29
C LEU A 96 -17.63 -13.12 -31.09
N SER A 97 -18.67 -13.14 -31.93
CA SER A 97 -18.96 -14.27 -32.81
C SER A 97 -18.01 -14.36 -34.01
N LYS A 98 -17.26 -13.29 -34.30
CA LYS A 98 -16.27 -13.24 -35.38
C LYS A 98 -14.87 -13.50 -34.83
N PRO A 99 -14.16 -14.55 -35.30
CA PRO A 99 -12.84 -14.91 -34.76
C PRO A 99 -11.80 -13.79 -34.82
N ASN A 100 -11.78 -13.00 -35.89
CA ASN A 100 -10.83 -11.90 -36.05
C ASN A 100 -11.10 -10.74 -35.08
N GLU A 101 -12.36 -10.46 -34.75
CA GLU A 101 -12.71 -9.41 -33.79
C GLU A 101 -12.44 -9.89 -32.34
N ALA A 102 -12.68 -11.17 -32.05
CA ALA A 102 -12.32 -11.77 -30.77
C ALA A 102 -10.78 -11.82 -30.55
N GLU A 103 -10.01 -12.13 -31.60
CA GLU A 103 -8.55 -12.08 -31.56
C GLU A 103 -8.02 -10.65 -31.37
N ALA A 104 -8.63 -9.67 -32.04
CA ALA A 104 -8.30 -8.26 -31.86
C ALA A 104 -8.59 -7.78 -30.41
N LEU A 105 -9.67 -8.26 -29.79
CA LEU A 105 -9.93 -8.01 -28.37
C LEU A 105 -8.83 -8.58 -27.48
N ASN A 106 -8.41 -9.83 -27.70
CA ASN A 106 -7.30 -10.42 -26.94
C ASN A 106 -6.01 -9.61 -27.09
N HIS A 107 -5.66 -9.18 -28.31
CA HIS A 107 -4.51 -8.31 -28.53
C HIS A 107 -4.62 -6.95 -27.83
N PHE A 108 -5.80 -6.36 -27.82
CA PHE A 108 -6.05 -5.11 -27.11
C PHE A 108 -5.83 -5.26 -25.60
N LEU A 109 -6.35 -6.32 -24.98
CA LEU A 109 -6.16 -6.59 -23.56
C LEU A 109 -4.68 -6.76 -23.19
N LEU A 110 -3.92 -7.47 -24.03
CA LEU A 110 -2.47 -7.62 -23.85
C LEU A 110 -1.75 -6.27 -23.90
N GLN A 111 -2.15 -5.37 -24.81
CA GLN A 111 -1.52 -4.06 -24.95
C GLN A 111 -1.82 -3.12 -23.78
N ILE A 112 -3.01 -3.23 -23.17
CA ILE A 112 -3.35 -2.44 -21.99
C ILE A 112 -2.47 -2.84 -20.80
N SER A 113 -2.20 -4.12 -20.59
CA SER A 113 -1.28 -4.55 -19.52
C SER A 113 0.17 -4.08 -19.74
N GLU A 114 0.54 -3.76 -20.97
CA GLU A 114 1.90 -3.31 -21.33
C GLU A 114 2.04 -1.78 -21.45
N GLY A 115 0.96 -1.00 -21.36
CA GLY A 115 1.01 0.42 -21.69
C GLY A 115 -0.27 1.24 -21.50
N ASP A 116 -0.40 2.31 -22.29
CA ASP A 116 -1.51 3.27 -22.22
C ASP A 116 -2.76 2.75 -22.94
N THR A 117 -3.90 2.68 -22.24
CA THR A 117 -5.20 2.30 -22.80
C THR A 117 -5.57 3.12 -24.04
N GLU A 118 -5.21 4.40 -24.11
CA GLU A 118 -5.47 5.23 -25.29
C GLU A 118 -4.71 4.70 -26.51
N GLU A 119 -3.40 4.43 -26.39
CA GLU A 119 -2.59 3.87 -27.48
C GLU A 119 -3.10 2.48 -27.91
N ALA A 120 -3.51 1.65 -26.95
CA ALA A 120 -4.09 0.35 -27.22
C ALA A 120 -5.42 0.47 -28.01
N LEU A 121 -6.26 1.46 -27.70
CA LEU A 121 -7.51 1.72 -28.42
C LEU A 121 -7.27 2.13 -29.88
N ASP A 122 -6.24 2.94 -30.15
CA ASP A 122 -5.90 3.31 -31.53
C ASP A 122 -5.47 2.08 -32.35
N LYS A 123 -4.58 1.26 -31.79
CA LYS A 123 -4.14 0.00 -32.41
C LYS A 123 -5.29 -0.97 -32.66
N LEU A 124 -6.25 -1.06 -31.73
CA LEU A 124 -7.47 -1.86 -31.89
C LEU A 124 -8.33 -1.35 -33.06
N TYR A 125 -8.55 -0.05 -33.18
CA TYR A 125 -9.36 0.51 -34.25
C TYR A 125 -8.71 0.33 -35.62
N ILE A 126 -7.38 0.46 -35.69
CA ILE A 126 -6.59 0.16 -36.89
C ILE A 126 -6.72 -1.32 -37.27
N SER A 127 -6.59 -2.25 -36.31
CA SER A 127 -6.66 -3.69 -36.57
C SER A 127 -8.05 -4.15 -37.02
N LEU A 128 -9.10 -3.44 -36.59
CA LEU A 128 -10.49 -3.67 -36.99
C LEU A 128 -10.89 -2.93 -38.29
N GLU A 129 -9.95 -2.28 -38.98
CA GLU A 129 -10.18 -1.48 -40.19
C GLU A 129 -11.24 -0.37 -39.99
N ARG A 130 -11.31 0.21 -38.79
CA ARG A 130 -12.25 1.29 -38.43
C ARG A 130 -11.61 2.66 -38.67
N ALA A 131 -12.46 3.68 -38.78
CA ALA A 131 -11.97 5.05 -38.81
C ALA A 131 -11.24 5.37 -37.48
N PRO A 132 -10.09 6.07 -37.51
CA PRO A 132 -9.41 6.49 -36.30
C PRO A 132 -10.34 7.31 -35.40
N LEU A 133 -10.22 7.11 -34.10
CA LEU A 133 -10.94 7.91 -33.11
C LEU A 133 -10.35 9.33 -33.08
N SER A 134 -11.20 10.32 -32.82
CA SER A 134 -10.70 11.63 -32.40
C SER A 134 -10.14 11.54 -30.97
N ASP A 135 -9.21 12.44 -30.62
CA ASP A 135 -8.58 12.48 -29.28
C ASP A 135 -9.62 12.50 -28.15
N ASP A 136 -10.74 13.21 -28.32
CA ASP A 136 -11.81 13.28 -27.32
C ASP A 136 -12.63 11.96 -27.23
N GLU A 137 -12.88 11.29 -28.35
CA GLU A 137 -13.55 9.99 -28.36
C GLU A 137 -12.67 8.89 -27.76
N GLN A 138 -11.37 8.93 -28.07
CA GLN A 138 -10.36 8.02 -27.53
C GLN A 138 -10.25 8.14 -26.02
N ARG A 139 -10.15 9.38 -25.51
CA ARG A 139 -10.14 9.65 -24.06
C ARG A 139 -11.42 9.15 -23.38
N GLN A 140 -12.60 9.44 -23.95
CA GLN A 140 -13.87 8.97 -23.39
C GLN A 140 -14.01 7.46 -23.38
N LEU A 141 -13.59 6.77 -24.44
CA LEU A 141 -13.62 5.31 -24.51
C LEU A 141 -12.61 4.68 -23.54
N SER A 142 -11.42 5.26 -23.41
CA SER A 142 -10.40 4.86 -22.44
C SER A 142 -10.95 4.97 -21.01
N GLU A 143 -11.58 6.09 -20.65
CA GLU A 143 -12.22 6.29 -19.35
C GLU A 143 -13.34 5.27 -19.09
N GLN A 144 -14.21 5.03 -20.07
CA GLN A 144 -15.30 4.06 -19.93
C GLN A 144 -14.78 2.63 -19.79
N PHE A 145 -13.73 2.27 -20.53
CA PHE A 145 -13.10 0.96 -20.46
C PHE A 145 -12.43 0.76 -19.10
N ASN A 146 -11.59 1.70 -18.67
CA ASN A 146 -10.88 1.62 -17.38
C ASN A 146 -11.86 1.53 -16.21
N LYS A 147 -12.99 2.26 -16.28
CA LYS A 147 -14.07 2.15 -15.30
C LYS A 147 -14.71 0.77 -15.30
N LEU A 148 -15.14 0.28 -16.45
CA LEU A 148 -15.75 -1.05 -16.57
C LEU A 148 -14.81 -2.14 -16.05
N HIS A 149 -13.53 -2.05 -16.40
CA HIS A 149 -12.50 -2.98 -15.94
C HIS A 149 -12.35 -2.91 -14.41
N SER A 150 -12.14 -1.72 -13.84
CA SER A 150 -12.01 -1.51 -12.39
C SER A 150 -13.23 -2.02 -11.60
N ASP A 151 -14.43 -1.68 -12.06
CA ASP A 151 -15.69 -2.08 -11.41
C ASP A 151 -15.84 -3.60 -11.36
N SER A 152 -15.34 -4.31 -12.37
CA SER A 152 -15.43 -5.77 -12.49
C SER A 152 -14.62 -6.53 -11.43
N PHE A 153 -13.54 -5.93 -10.93
CA PHE A 153 -12.71 -6.52 -9.86
C PHE A 153 -12.95 -5.90 -8.49
N SER A 154 -13.78 -4.85 -8.40
CA SER A 154 -13.99 -4.06 -7.17
C SER A 154 -14.47 -4.88 -5.97
N THR A 155 -15.18 -5.99 -6.21
CA THR A 155 -15.72 -6.87 -5.17
C THR A 155 -14.79 -8.03 -4.80
N MET A 156 -13.69 -8.20 -5.55
CA MET A 156 -12.74 -9.28 -5.33
C MET A 156 -11.70 -8.86 -4.30
N GLU A 157 -11.41 -9.75 -3.36
CA GLU A 157 -10.33 -9.55 -2.38
C GLU A 157 -8.97 -9.53 -3.09
N LYS A 158 -8.23 -8.44 -2.96
CA LYS A 158 -6.96 -8.25 -3.68
C LYS A 158 -5.76 -8.81 -2.94
N SER A 159 -5.86 -8.98 -1.63
CA SER A 159 -4.76 -9.47 -0.82
C SER A 159 -5.23 -10.41 0.27
N HIS A 160 -4.38 -11.34 0.66
CA HIS A 160 -4.66 -12.27 1.73
C HIS A 160 -3.35 -12.69 2.41
N ARG A 161 -3.31 -12.66 3.74
CA ARG A 161 -2.16 -13.09 4.52
C ARG A 161 -2.41 -14.43 5.19
N LEU A 162 -1.41 -15.31 5.11
CA LEU A 162 -1.32 -16.53 5.89
C LEU A 162 -0.26 -16.38 6.98
N GLY A 163 -0.63 -16.76 8.21
CA GLY A 163 0.19 -16.55 9.39
C GLY A 163 -0.06 -15.16 10.00
N ASP A 164 0.16 -15.04 11.31
CA ASP A 164 -0.16 -13.81 12.08
C ASP A 164 0.83 -13.61 13.25
N SER A 165 2.04 -14.13 13.12
CA SER A 165 3.03 -14.15 14.20
C SER A 165 4.31 -13.47 13.75
N GLU A 166 4.83 -12.57 14.58
CA GLU A 166 6.16 -11.96 14.43
C GLU A 166 7.30 -12.99 14.52
N THR A 167 7.00 -14.25 14.89
CA THR A 167 7.99 -15.31 15.14
C THR A 167 7.86 -16.51 14.20
N GLU A 168 6.88 -16.50 13.29
CA GLU A 168 6.69 -17.58 12.32
C GLU A 168 6.68 -17.03 10.89
N PRO A 169 7.01 -17.85 9.88
CA PRO A 169 6.93 -17.42 8.49
C PRO A 169 5.51 -17.03 8.07
N THR A 170 5.39 -15.91 7.38
CA THR A 170 4.14 -15.46 6.78
C THR A 170 4.17 -15.60 5.26
N VAL A 171 2.99 -15.72 4.66
CA VAL A 171 2.81 -15.71 3.20
C VAL A 171 1.75 -14.67 2.85
N ASP A 172 2.18 -13.62 2.17
CA ASP A 172 1.32 -12.57 1.65
C ASP A 172 0.99 -12.87 0.18
N LEU A 173 -0.30 -12.99 -0.14
CA LEU A 173 -0.80 -13.04 -1.51
C LEU A 173 -1.30 -11.64 -1.88
N MET A 174 -0.87 -11.09 -3.00
CA MET A 174 -1.31 -9.77 -3.46
C MET A 174 -1.57 -9.84 -4.96
N TRP A 175 -2.72 -9.34 -5.39
CA TRP A 175 -3.16 -9.33 -6.78
C TRP A 175 -3.68 -7.95 -7.15
N GLU A 176 -3.06 -7.37 -8.16
CA GLU A 176 -3.51 -6.15 -8.81
C GLU A 176 -4.04 -6.48 -10.21
N PRO A 177 -5.35 -6.77 -10.35
CA PRO A 177 -5.93 -7.18 -11.63
C PRO A 177 -5.83 -6.12 -12.72
N PHE A 178 -5.76 -4.84 -12.33
CA PHE A 178 -5.66 -3.74 -13.28
C PHE A 178 -4.28 -3.68 -13.95
N ASP A 179 -3.22 -3.81 -13.16
CA ASP A 179 -1.83 -3.77 -13.65
C ASP A 179 -1.34 -5.15 -14.11
N GLY A 180 -2.19 -6.17 -13.96
CA GLY A 180 -1.86 -7.53 -14.31
C GLY A 180 -0.69 -8.09 -13.48
N ASP A 181 -0.55 -7.70 -12.21
CA ASP A 181 0.55 -8.17 -11.35
C ASP A 181 -0.01 -9.02 -10.21
N PHE A 182 0.55 -10.22 -10.05
CA PHE A 182 0.28 -11.10 -8.92
C PHE A 182 1.59 -11.49 -8.25
N GLN A 183 1.63 -11.38 -6.93
CA GLN A 183 2.79 -11.74 -6.15
C GLN A 183 2.45 -12.60 -4.94
N VAL A 184 3.37 -13.50 -4.64
CA VAL A 184 3.42 -14.27 -3.40
C VAL A 184 4.70 -13.89 -2.68
N LEU A 185 4.58 -13.26 -1.52
CA LEU A 185 5.72 -12.83 -0.71
C LEU A 185 5.80 -13.71 0.54
N VAL A 186 6.91 -14.43 0.68
CA VAL A 186 7.22 -15.21 1.88
C VAL A 186 8.19 -14.42 2.74
N LYS A 187 7.85 -14.22 4.02
CA LYS A 187 8.72 -13.54 4.99
C LYS A 187 9.04 -14.50 6.13
N GLU A 188 10.33 -14.68 6.41
CA GLU A 188 10.83 -15.33 7.62
C GLU A 188 11.42 -14.22 8.51
N PRO A 189 10.78 -13.88 9.65
CA PRO A 189 11.26 -12.83 10.54
C PRO A 189 12.59 -13.17 11.23
N GLY A 190 13.01 -14.44 11.18
CA GLY A 190 14.24 -14.91 11.78
C GLY A 190 14.06 -15.40 13.22
N SER A 191 15.00 -16.21 13.68
CA SER A 191 15.03 -16.80 15.02
C SER A 191 16.47 -17.01 15.49
N GLU A 192 16.65 -17.60 16.67
CA GLU A 192 17.98 -18.01 17.15
C GLU A 192 18.69 -18.98 16.17
N TYR A 193 17.94 -19.68 15.31
CA TYR A 193 18.45 -20.75 14.45
C TYR A 193 18.38 -20.46 12.94
N VAL A 194 17.65 -19.42 12.54
CA VAL A 194 17.38 -19.09 11.13
C VAL A 194 17.50 -17.59 10.97
N GLU A 195 18.34 -17.13 10.04
CA GLU A 195 18.43 -15.71 9.71
C GLU A 195 17.18 -15.23 8.96
N PRO A 196 16.79 -13.96 9.13
CA PRO A 196 15.65 -13.42 8.41
C PRO A 196 15.89 -13.45 6.91
N TYR A 197 14.85 -13.74 6.15
CA TYR A 197 14.88 -13.67 4.69
C TYR A 197 13.50 -13.36 4.13
N GLN A 198 13.48 -12.88 2.89
CA GLN A 198 12.26 -12.75 2.10
C GLN A 198 12.44 -13.40 0.74
N ALA A 199 11.35 -13.94 0.19
CA ALA A 199 11.32 -14.41 -1.19
C ALA A 199 10.01 -13.98 -1.84
N ARG A 200 10.12 -13.17 -2.88
CA ARG A 200 9.00 -12.73 -3.70
C ARG A 200 8.92 -13.59 -4.96
N PHE A 201 7.74 -14.12 -5.21
CA PHE A 201 7.40 -14.85 -6.42
C PHE A 201 6.41 -14.01 -7.23
N ARG A 202 6.70 -13.75 -8.50
CA ARG A 202 5.92 -12.81 -9.33
C ARG A 202 5.32 -13.49 -10.55
N ALA A 203 4.11 -13.08 -10.88
CA ALA A 203 3.40 -13.47 -12.09
C ALA A 203 2.71 -12.28 -12.74
N ASP A 204 2.73 -12.27 -14.07
CA ASP A 204 1.88 -11.41 -14.86
C ASP A 204 0.51 -12.10 -15.01
N THR A 205 -0.56 -11.44 -14.60
CA THR A 205 -1.95 -11.91 -14.75
C THR A 205 -2.62 -11.17 -15.90
N MET A 206 -2.89 -11.88 -16.99
CA MET A 206 -3.53 -11.28 -18.16
C MET A 206 -4.97 -11.79 -18.29
N PRO A 207 -5.97 -10.91 -18.24
CA PRO A 207 -7.30 -11.27 -18.67
C PRO A 207 -7.27 -11.57 -20.17
N HIS A 208 -7.81 -12.72 -20.56
CA HIS A 208 -8.01 -13.08 -21.95
C HIS A 208 -9.43 -13.58 -22.13
N TYR A 209 -9.94 -13.42 -23.35
CA TYR A 209 -11.22 -13.94 -23.76
C TYR A 209 -11.05 -15.38 -24.29
N ASP A 210 -11.61 -16.33 -23.55
CA ASP A 210 -11.71 -17.74 -23.95
C ASP A 210 -12.86 -17.87 -24.96
N THR A 211 -12.51 -18.03 -26.24
CA THR A 211 -13.46 -18.19 -27.34
C THR A 211 -14.31 -19.44 -27.25
N ASP A 212 -13.80 -20.51 -26.62
CA ASP A 212 -14.51 -21.78 -26.52
C ASP A 212 -15.57 -21.73 -25.42
N LYS A 213 -15.28 -21.01 -24.33
CA LYS A 213 -16.20 -20.85 -23.18
C LYS A 213 -17.05 -19.58 -23.26
N ASN A 214 -16.73 -18.66 -24.18
CA ASN A 214 -17.37 -17.35 -24.30
C ASN A 214 -17.32 -16.57 -22.98
N LEU A 215 -16.16 -16.58 -22.33
CA LEU A 215 -15.94 -15.97 -21.00
C LEU A 215 -14.56 -15.30 -20.95
N PHE A 216 -14.44 -14.27 -20.10
CA PHE A 216 -13.13 -13.76 -19.72
C PHE A 216 -12.55 -14.63 -18.63
N SER A 217 -11.30 -15.04 -18.83
CA SER A 217 -10.51 -15.82 -17.90
C SER A 217 -9.22 -15.09 -17.54
N VAL A 218 -8.79 -15.20 -16.30
CA VAL A 218 -7.49 -14.67 -15.86
C VAL A 218 -6.56 -15.84 -15.57
N ASP A 219 -5.42 -15.84 -16.25
CA ASP A 219 -4.31 -16.77 -16.00
C ASP A 219 -3.09 -16.03 -15.48
N ALA A 220 -2.25 -16.72 -14.71
CA ALA A 220 -0.98 -16.22 -14.20
C ALA A 220 0.20 -16.87 -14.95
N GLN A 221 1.06 -16.06 -15.55
CA GLN A 221 2.33 -16.50 -16.14
C GLN A 221 3.50 -15.96 -15.30
N PRO A 222 4.60 -16.71 -15.10
CA PRO A 222 5.77 -16.18 -14.41
C PRO A 222 6.26 -14.88 -15.07
N ALA A 223 6.49 -13.85 -14.25
CA ALA A 223 7.06 -12.60 -14.73
C ALA A 223 8.49 -12.80 -15.29
N ALA A 224 9.03 -11.80 -16.01
CA ALA A 224 10.38 -11.86 -16.56
C ALA A 224 11.48 -12.13 -15.50
N GLN A 225 11.27 -11.62 -14.28
CA GLN A 225 12.04 -11.97 -13.09
C GLN A 225 11.10 -12.60 -12.06
N PRO A 226 10.87 -13.92 -12.14
CA PRO A 226 9.76 -14.54 -11.43
C PRO A 226 10.05 -14.83 -9.96
N VAL A 227 11.33 -14.80 -9.54
CA VAL A 227 11.75 -15.05 -8.15
C VAL A 227 12.81 -14.04 -7.74
N ILE A 228 12.57 -13.34 -6.64
CA ILE A 228 13.47 -12.33 -6.08
C ILE A 228 13.71 -12.69 -4.60
N PRO A 229 14.87 -13.30 -4.27
CA PRO A 229 15.26 -13.56 -2.89
C PRO A 229 16.01 -12.36 -2.28
N THR A 230 15.65 -12.02 -1.04
CA THR A 230 16.28 -10.97 -0.23
C THR A 230 16.80 -11.59 1.06
N LEU A 231 18.12 -11.60 1.26
CA LEU A 231 18.76 -12.18 2.44
C LEU A 231 18.85 -11.18 3.60
N ALA A 232 19.24 -11.63 4.79
CA ALA A 232 19.42 -10.76 5.96
C ALA A 232 20.34 -9.55 5.67
N GLU A 233 21.48 -9.79 5.01
CA GLU A 233 22.42 -8.71 4.63
C GLU A 233 21.80 -7.73 3.62
N ASP A 234 20.98 -8.24 2.68
CA ASP A 234 20.24 -7.40 1.73
C ASP A 234 19.20 -6.55 2.45
N LEU A 235 18.48 -7.11 3.44
CA LEU A 235 17.49 -6.41 4.25
C LEU A 235 18.13 -5.32 5.12
N GLU A 236 19.26 -5.60 5.76
CA GLU A 236 20.03 -4.60 6.51
C GLU A 236 20.56 -3.48 5.58
N TYR A 237 20.99 -3.84 4.38
CA TYR A 237 21.42 -2.86 3.37
C TYR A 237 20.24 -1.99 2.93
N ILE A 238 19.09 -2.59 2.61
CA ILE A 238 17.87 -1.87 2.25
C ILE A 238 17.46 -0.93 3.39
N ASP A 239 17.33 -1.42 4.61
CA ASP A 239 16.90 -0.61 5.76
C ASP A 239 17.83 0.60 5.97
N ARG A 240 19.14 0.42 5.86
CA ARG A 240 20.09 1.54 5.97
C ARG A 240 19.99 2.52 4.79
N GLU A 241 19.87 2.01 3.57
CA GLU A 241 19.99 2.79 2.34
C GLU A 241 18.65 3.21 1.75
N ILE A 242 17.51 2.90 2.36
CA ILE A 242 16.21 3.39 1.88
C ILE A 242 16.01 4.89 2.20
N TYR A 243 16.67 5.39 3.25
CA TYR A 243 16.59 6.79 3.67
C TYR A 243 17.50 7.71 2.86
N GLY A 244 17.15 9.00 2.80
CA GLY A 244 17.89 10.07 2.14
C GLY A 244 17.30 10.47 0.78
N ASP A 245 18.16 10.99 -0.10
CA ASP A 245 17.74 11.57 -1.38
C ASP A 245 17.55 10.52 -2.47
N TRP A 246 16.50 10.72 -3.26
CA TRP A 246 16.04 9.92 -4.38
C TRP A 246 15.61 10.84 -5.52
N GLN A 247 15.56 10.32 -6.75
CA GLN A 247 15.06 11.05 -7.90
C GLN A 247 14.30 10.14 -8.86
N THR A 248 13.33 10.72 -9.57
CA THR A 248 12.59 10.07 -10.67
C THR A 248 13.23 10.38 -12.02
N GLY A 249 12.86 9.64 -13.07
CA GLY A 249 13.30 9.90 -14.45
C GLY A 249 12.87 11.29 -14.96
N GLU A 250 11.78 11.82 -14.42
CA GLU A 250 11.21 13.13 -14.72
C GLU A 250 11.91 14.28 -13.97
N GLY A 251 12.95 13.98 -13.17
CA GLY A 251 13.72 14.97 -12.42
C GLY A 251 13.08 15.46 -11.12
N HIS A 252 11.99 14.84 -10.66
CA HIS A 252 11.48 15.07 -9.30
C HIS A 252 12.47 14.52 -8.28
N ARG A 253 12.73 15.28 -7.22
CA ARG A 253 13.59 14.90 -6.11
C ARG A 253 12.74 14.49 -4.92
N TRP A 254 13.10 13.39 -4.29
CA TRP A 254 12.41 12.79 -3.16
C TRP A 254 13.38 12.69 -2.00
N LYS A 255 12.94 12.97 -0.77
CA LYS A 255 13.71 12.76 0.45
C LYS A 255 12.89 11.89 1.39
N ILE A 256 13.40 10.71 1.72
CA ILE A 256 12.80 9.78 2.68
C ILE A 256 13.56 9.93 3.99
N VAL A 257 12.90 10.39 5.05
CA VAL A 257 13.54 10.74 6.32
C VAL A 257 13.35 9.62 7.33
N SER A 258 14.44 9.24 7.98
CA SER A 258 14.44 8.23 9.04
C SER A 258 13.74 8.78 10.30
N PRO A 259 13.01 7.94 11.06
CA PRO A 259 12.32 8.36 12.28
C PRO A 259 13.29 8.91 13.34
N ASP A 260 14.52 8.40 13.34
CA ASP A 260 15.57 8.74 14.30
C ASP A 260 16.42 9.95 13.88
N ALA A 261 16.13 10.56 12.72
CA ALA A 261 16.86 11.71 12.21
C ALA A 261 16.46 13.01 12.94
N ALA A 262 16.83 13.11 14.22
CA ALA A 262 16.78 14.34 14.99
C ALA A 262 17.83 15.33 14.43
N GLY A 263 17.48 16.11 13.40
CA GLY A 263 18.23 17.33 13.07
C GLY A 263 18.50 17.65 11.60
N GLU A 264 18.05 16.85 10.62
CA GLU A 264 18.35 17.14 9.21
C GLU A 264 17.31 18.08 8.56
N LYS A 265 17.17 19.29 9.14
CA LYS A 265 16.30 20.38 8.66
C LYS A 265 16.94 21.23 7.54
N ASP A 266 17.68 20.63 6.62
CA ASP A 266 18.04 21.29 5.35
C ASP A 266 16.94 21.05 4.31
N LEU A 267 15.72 21.43 4.67
CA LEU A 267 14.54 21.36 3.82
C LEU A 267 14.03 22.78 3.57
N PRO A 268 13.63 23.14 2.33
CA PRO A 268 13.00 24.43 2.08
C PRO A 268 11.72 24.53 2.92
N GLU A 269 11.56 25.63 3.65
CA GLU A 269 10.33 25.96 4.37
C GLU A 269 9.15 25.90 3.39
N LEU A 270 8.30 24.90 3.61
CA LEU A 270 7.13 24.60 2.82
C LEU A 270 5.90 25.16 3.52
N ASP A 271 4.97 25.71 2.73
CA ASP A 271 3.69 26.23 3.21
C ASP A 271 2.79 25.05 3.60
N ASP A 272 2.96 24.62 4.84
CA ASP A 272 2.51 23.37 5.43
C ASP A 272 1.23 23.59 6.23
N THR A 273 0.09 23.84 5.57
CA THR A 273 -1.17 24.16 6.27
C THR A 273 -1.99 22.94 6.70
N LEU A 274 -1.65 21.72 6.27
CA LEU A 274 -2.44 20.50 6.55
C LEU A 274 -1.68 19.38 7.26
N SER A 275 -0.38 19.18 7.01
CA SER A 275 0.43 18.36 7.92
C SER A 275 0.54 19.05 9.28
N SER A 276 0.65 20.39 9.28
CA SER A 276 0.48 21.18 10.50
C SER A 276 -0.90 21.03 11.15
N ARG A 277 -1.98 20.77 10.40
CA ARG A 277 -3.33 20.59 10.97
C ARG A 277 -3.46 19.24 11.68
N ALA A 278 -3.05 18.14 11.06
CA ALA A 278 -3.06 16.83 11.70
C ALA A 278 -2.09 16.79 12.89
N ALA A 279 -0.87 17.31 12.72
CA ALA A 279 0.09 17.48 13.81
C ALA A 279 -0.45 18.39 14.92
N ARG A 280 -1.20 19.44 14.58
CA ARG A 280 -1.84 20.33 15.57
C ARG A 280 -2.96 19.63 16.32
N ILE A 281 -3.79 18.81 15.67
CA ILE A 281 -4.83 18.02 16.35
C ILE A 281 -4.17 17.06 17.35
N THR A 282 -3.13 16.33 16.94
CA THR A 282 -2.39 15.43 17.84
C THR A 282 -1.74 16.21 19.00
N ALA A 283 -1.10 17.35 18.73
CA ALA A 283 -0.52 18.19 19.78
C ALA A 283 -1.58 18.75 20.75
N LEU A 284 -2.76 19.12 20.25
CA LEU A 284 -3.89 19.55 21.07
C LEU A 284 -4.40 18.40 21.96
N ASP A 285 -4.48 17.17 21.43
CA ASP A 285 -4.88 15.99 22.20
C ASP A 285 -3.89 15.68 23.33
N GLU A 286 -2.59 15.79 23.08
CA GLU A 286 -1.54 15.62 24.10
C GLU A 286 -1.56 16.73 25.17
N GLU A 287 -1.81 17.98 24.76
CA GLU A 287 -1.91 19.14 25.65
C GLU A 287 -3.14 19.01 26.58
N ILE A 288 -4.30 18.64 26.01
CA ILE A 288 -5.53 18.36 26.76
C ILE A 288 -5.30 17.19 27.75
N ALA A 289 -4.69 16.09 27.30
CA ALA A 289 -4.42 14.94 28.17
C ALA A 289 -3.49 15.29 29.34
N THR A 290 -2.45 16.10 29.08
CA THR A 290 -1.52 16.59 30.10
C THR A 290 -2.22 17.46 31.13
N LEU A 291 -3.07 18.38 30.69
CA LEU A 291 -3.87 19.23 31.59
C LEU A 291 -4.88 18.40 32.39
N GLN A 292 -5.53 17.40 31.76
CA GLN A 292 -6.44 16.47 32.42
C GLN A 292 -5.75 15.61 33.51
N ALA A 293 -4.48 15.25 33.30
CA ALA A 293 -3.67 14.50 34.26
C ALA A 293 -3.18 15.35 35.46
N SER A 294 -3.28 16.69 35.39
CA SER A 294 -2.78 17.61 36.43
C SER A 294 -3.67 17.72 37.68
N LYS A 295 -4.72 16.91 37.80
CA LYS A 295 -5.66 16.93 38.93
C LYS A 295 -4.97 16.61 40.26
N VAL A 296 -5.31 17.39 41.29
CA VAL A 296 -4.83 17.26 42.67
C VAL A 296 -6.00 17.12 43.64
N TYR A 297 -5.77 16.46 44.76
CA TYR A 297 -6.75 16.25 45.82
C TYR A 297 -6.85 17.50 46.69
N GLN A 298 -8.05 18.09 46.80
CA GLN A 298 -8.30 19.27 47.61
C GLN A 298 -8.95 18.91 48.96
N TRP A 299 -8.42 19.53 50.01
CA TRP A 299 -8.94 19.45 51.37
C TRP A 299 -9.20 20.86 51.89
N ARG A 300 -10.29 21.03 52.65
CA ARG A 300 -10.64 22.28 53.32
C ARG A 300 -10.74 22.08 54.82
N ASN A 301 -10.14 22.97 55.59
CA ASN A 301 -10.31 23.02 57.03
C ASN A 301 -11.63 23.73 57.36
N LEU A 302 -12.56 23.02 57.99
CA LEU A 302 -13.91 23.54 58.27
C LEU A 302 -13.93 24.63 59.36
N GLU A 303 -12.85 24.78 60.14
CA GLU A 303 -12.76 25.76 61.23
C GLU A 303 -12.05 27.05 60.82
N THR A 304 -11.04 26.96 59.94
CA THR A 304 -10.17 28.08 59.55
C THR A 304 -10.36 28.53 58.09
N ASP A 305 -11.12 27.78 57.31
CA ASP A 305 -11.30 27.97 55.87
C ASP A 305 -10.03 27.80 55.02
N GLU A 306 -8.96 27.25 55.61
CA GLU A 306 -7.71 26.98 54.89
C GLU A 306 -7.87 25.83 53.88
N ILE A 307 -7.23 25.94 52.72
CA ILE A 307 -7.26 24.95 51.64
C ILE A 307 -5.87 24.32 51.47
N VAL A 308 -5.83 22.98 51.37
CA VAL A 308 -4.62 22.20 51.09
C VAL A 308 -4.84 21.34 49.85
N LYS A 309 -3.91 21.42 48.89
CA LYS A 309 -3.89 20.60 47.67
C LYS A 309 -2.76 19.57 47.74
N GLN A 310 -3.02 18.32 47.34
CA GLN A 310 -2.05 17.23 47.34
C GLN A 310 -2.04 16.46 46.02
N GLU A 311 -0.86 16.12 45.52
CA GLU A 311 -0.72 15.31 44.28
C GLU A 311 -1.10 13.84 44.49
N LYS A 312 -0.78 13.28 45.66
CA LYS A 312 -1.12 11.90 46.03
C LYS A 312 -2.26 11.90 47.04
N PHE A 313 -3.21 10.99 46.88
CA PHE A 313 -4.30 10.85 47.83
C PHE A 313 -3.76 10.46 49.20
N ARG A 314 -3.86 11.36 50.17
CA ARG A 314 -3.56 11.09 51.56
C ARG A 314 -4.62 11.70 52.46
N ARG A 315 -5.33 10.84 53.19
CA ARG A 315 -6.35 11.31 54.12
C ARG A 315 -5.73 12.20 55.21
N LEU A 316 -6.21 13.43 55.30
CA LEU A 316 -5.88 14.33 56.40
C LEU A 316 -6.76 13.99 57.62
N LYS A 317 -6.22 14.19 58.83
CA LYS A 317 -6.99 14.02 60.07
C LYS A 317 -7.93 15.23 60.25
N GLU A 318 -8.97 15.09 61.07
CA GLU A 318 -9.84 16.21 61.45
C GLU A 318 -9.00 17.43 61.90
N PRO A 319 -9.40 18.67 61.55
CA PRO A 319 -10.70 19.10 61.02
C PRO A 319 -10.82 19.19 59.48
N TRP A 320 -9.94 18.52 58.73
CA TRP A 320 -9.88 18.62 57.26
C TRP A 320 -10.94 17.76 56.54
N PHE A 321 -11.71 18.36 55.63
CA PHE A 321 -12.73 17.72 54.79
C PHE A 321 -12.26 17.59 53.35
N TYR A 322 -12.51 16.43 52.71
CA TYR A 322 -12.15 16.19 51.32
C TYR A 322 -13.20 16.77 50.38
N GLU A 323 -12.81 17.70 49.51
CA GLU A 323 -13.73 18.36 48.58
C GLU A 323 -13.73 17.75 47.17
N GLY A 324 -12.79 16.86 46.87
CA GLY A 324 -12.70 16.20 45.56
C GLY A 324 -11.34 16.38 44.88
N GLN A 325 -11.28 16.03 43.61
CA GLN A 325 -10.15 16.34 42.74
C GLN A 325 -10.44 17.66 42.03
N VAL A 326 -9.47 18.58 42.09
CA VAL A 326 -9.49 19.87 41.39
C VAL A 326 -8.25 19.97 40.51
N TYR A 327 -8.28 20.84 39.51
CA TYR A 327 -7.07 21.14 38.76
C TYR A 327 -6.04 21.88 39.61
N ARG A 328 -4.76 21.63 39.32
CA ARG A 328 -3.64 22.26 40.01
C ARG A 328 -3.72 23.79 39.91
N GLU A 329 -4.10 24.30 38.74
CA GLU A 329 -4.22 25.73 38.44
C GLU A 329 -5.70 26.12 38.23
N GLU A 330 -6.07 27.35 38.59
CA GLU A 330 -7.46 27.81 38.59
C GLU A 330 -8.06 27.98 37.18
N ASN A 331 -7.23 28.12 36.14
CA ASN A 331 -7.68 28.35 34.77
C ASN A 331 -7.62 27.10 33.86
N THR A 332 -7.25 25.94 34.40
CA THR A 332 -7.05 24.73 33.60
C THR A 332 -8.33 24.26 32.90
N GLU A 333 -9.50 24.39 33.52
CA GLU A 333 -10.78 24.02 32.87
C GLU A 333 -11.11 24.91 31.68
N THR A 334 -10.88 26.22 31.81
CA THR A 334 -11.10 27.19 30.72
C THR A 334 -10.15 26.92 29.56
N GLU A 335 -8.90 26.58 29.85
CA GLU A 335 -7.91 26.27 28.82
C GLU A 335 -8.20 24.95 28.11
N ILE A 336 -8.60 23.90 28.85
CA ILE A 336 -9.08 22.64 28.24
C ILE A 336 -10.24 22.91 27.29
N ALA A 337 -11.25 23.69 27.71
CA ALA A 337 -12.39 24.01 26.87
C ALA A 337 -11.99 24.81 25.60
N ARG A 338 -11.02 25.74 25.71
CA ARG A 338 -10.48 26.49 24.57
C ARG A 338 -9.77 25.56 23.58
N LEU A 339 -8.94 24.63 24.08
CA LEU A 339 -8.20 23.66 23.26
C LEU A 339 -9.16 22.65 22.60
N GLU A 340 -10.18 22.18 23.31
CA GLU A 340 -11.22 21.30 22.78
C GLU A 340 -12.02 21.97 21.64
N GLU A 341 -12.32 23.26 21.77
CA GLU A 341 -12.98 24.05 20.72
C GLU A 341 -12.07 24.25 19.50
N GLU A 342 -10.79 24.59 19.70
CA GLU A 342 -9.79 24.69 18.63
C GLU A 342 -9.64 23.36 17.88
N ARG A 343 -9.53 22.26 18.63
CA ARG A 343 -9.52 20.89 18.09
C ARG A 343 -10.78 20.59 17.30
N ARG A 344 -11.96 20.96 17.81
CA ARG A 344 -13.24 20.75 17.13
C ARG A 344 -13.30 21.51 15.81
N LEU A 345 -12.95 22.80 15.80
CA LEU A 345 -12.93 23.61 14.58
C LEU A 345 -11.93 23.06 13.55
N LEU A 346 -10.78 22.58 14.02
CA LEU A 346 -9.81 21.88 13.18
C LEU A 346 -10.25 20.47 12.79
N ALA A 347 -11.24 19.84 13.43
CA ALA A 347 -11.77 18.53 13.03
C ALA A 347 -12.99 18.65 12.11
N GLU A 348 -13.80 19.70 12.27
CA GLU A 348 -15.03 19.97 11.50
C GLU A 348 -14.77 20.54 10.09
N GLN A 349 -13.56 21.02 9.81
CA GLN A 349 -13.16 21.28 8.42
C GLN A 349 -13.16 19.95 7.64
N GLU A 350 -14.21 19.69 6.86
CA GLU A 350 -14.43 18.41 6.17
C GLU A 350 -13.17 17.93 5.42
N VAL A 351 -12.64 16.78 5.86
CA VAL A 351 -11.78 15.95 5.01
C VAL A 351 -12.72 15.15 4.10
N PRO A 352 -12.61 15.25 2.78
CA PRO A 352 -13.59 14.67 1.87
C PRO A 352 -13.57 13.13 1.82
N LEU A 353 -14.69 12.60 1.35
CA LEU A 353 -15.19 11.20 1.36
C LEU A 353 -14.30 10.10 0.77
N VAL A 354 -13.05 10.37 0.36
CA VAL A 354 -12.29 9.50 -0.54
C VAL A 354 -11.38 8.49 0.20
N GLN A 355 -11.68 8.19 1.46
CA GLN A 355 -11.05 7.05 2.17
C GLN A 355 -11.65 5.70 1.78
N GLN A 356 -12.83 5.68 1.15
CA GLN A 356 -13.50 4.43 0.74
C GLN A 356 -12.77 3.66 -0.37
N HIS A 357 -11.85 4.33 -1.08
CA HIS A 357 -11.14 3.77 -2.22
C HIS A 357 -9.63 3.64 -1.98
N ASP A 358 -9.18 3.63 -0.71
CA ASP A 358 -7.76 3.48 -0.36
C ASP A 358 -7.17 2.23 -1.04
N PRO A 359 -6.43 2.39 -2.15
CA PRO A 359 -6.00 1.25 -2.96
C PRO A 359 -4.85 0.51 -2.29
N VAL A 360 -4.14 1.17 -1.35
CA VAL A 360 -2.98 0.62 -0.66
C VAL A 360 -3.33 0.06 0.72
N GLY A 361 -4.61 0.18 1.15
CA GLY A 361 -5.08 -0.30 2.44
C GLY A 361 -4.30 0.29 3.62
N PHE A 362 -3.95 1.58 3.55
CA PHE A 362 -3.04 2.25 4.47
C PHE A 362 -3.43 2.07 5.94
N ASP A 363 -4.72 2.13 6.24
CA ASP A 363 -5.25 1.99 7.61
C ASP A 363 -5.06 0.57 8.20
N ASN A 364 -4.95 -0.45 7.34
CA ASN A 364 -4.66 -1.82 7.79
C ASN A 364 -3.16 -1.99 8.13
N VAL A 365 -2.29 -1.30 7.38
CA VAL A 365 -0.82 -1.44 7.49
C VAL A 365 -0.28 -0.81 8.78
N GLN A 366 -0.90 0.27 9.28
CA GLN A 366 -0.52 0.86 10.56
C GLN A 366 -0.67 -0.11 11.75
N GLN A 367 -1.46 -1.18 11.61
CA GLN A 367 -1.69 -2.17 12.66
C GLN A 367 -0.63 -3.29 12.68
N GLU A 368 0.28 -3.33 11.70
CA GLU A 368 1.22 -4.45 11.47
C GLU A 368 2.67 -4.16 11.91
N GLY A 369 2.88 -3.25 12.85
CA GLY A 369 4.24 -2.90 13.33
C GLY A 369 5.05 -2.03 12.35
N ALA A 370 4.36 -1.28 11.49
CA ALA A 370 4.97 -0.34 10.57
C ALA A 370 5.59 0.86 11.30
N THR A 371 6.71 1.36 10.79
CA THR A 371 7.43 2.51 11.35
C THR A 371 7.03 3.78 10.59
N ASN A 372 6.67 4.85 11.30
CA ASN A 372 6.35 6.14 10.67
C ASN A 372 7.61 6.81 10.12
N ILE A 373 7.52 7.36 8.90
CA ILE A 373 8.60 8.08 8.22
C ILE A 373 8.07 9.38 7.63
N ASP A 374 8.95 10.31 7.28
CA ASP A 374 8.55 11.50 6.50
C ASP A 374 9.04 11.37 5.05
N ILE A 375 8.18 11.76 4.11
CA ILE A 375 8.51 11.79 2.68
C ILE A 375 8.27 13.19 2.15
N HIS A 376 9.33 13.80 1.62
CA HIS A 376 9.29 15.11 0.97
C HIS A 376 9.58 14.98 -0.51
N VAL A 377 8.89 15.76 -1.33
CA VAL A 377 9.04 15.76 -2.79
C VAL A 377 9.21 17.19 -3.28
N ILE A 378 10.14 17.37 -4.20
CA ILE A 378 10.35 18.59 -4.98
C ILE A 378 10.17 18.20 -6.45
N GLU A 379 9.05 18.58 -7.04
CA GLU A 379 8.78 18.35 -8.45
C GLU A 379 9.74 19.15 -9.34
N ALA A 380 9.91 18.70 -10.58
CA ALA A 380 10.81 19.34 -11.54
C ALA A 380 10.41 20.80 -11.84
N GLY A 381 9.11 21.12 -11.71
CA GLY A 381 8.57 22.47 -11.83
C GLY A 381 8.81 23.37 -10.61
N GLY A 382 9.48 22.89 -9.57
CA GLY A 382 9.81 23.65 -8.35
C GLY A 382 8.72 23.65 -7.27
N CYS A 383 7.56 23.04 -7.55
CA CYS A 383 6.53 22.79 -6.54
C CYS A 383 7.03 21.71 -5.57
N SER A 384 6.79 21.88 -4.28
CA SER A 384 7.20 20.90 -3.27
C SER A 384 6.08 20.55 -2.31
N TYR A 385 6.17 19.37 -1.70
CA TYR A 385 5.18 18.85 -0.78
C TYR A 385 5.74 17.76 0.12
N SER A 386 4.99 17.46 1.18
CA SER A 386 5.20 16.29 2.02
C SER A 386 4.00 15.34 1.89
N TYR A 387 4.21 14.06 2.18
CA TYR A 387 3.08 13.18 2.43
C TYR A 387 2.51 13.41 3.84
N ASP A 388 1.18 13.35 3.98
CA ASP A 388 0.50 13.61 5.26
C ASP A 388 0.79 12.48 6.25
N GLN A 389 0.86 11.24 5.75
CA GLN A 389 1.24 10.07 6.50
C GLN A 389 2.07 9.15 5.61
N ALA A 390 3.18 8.64 6.14
CA ALA A 390 4.00 7.65 5.48
C ALA A 390 4.52 6.63 6.49
N VAL A 391 4.57 5.38 6.07
CA VAL A 391 5.04 4.26 6.87
C VAL A 391 5.97 3.37 6.06
N ILE A 392 6.90 2.73 6.76
CA ILE A 392 7.78 1.70 6.21
C ILE A 392 7.57 0.38 6.96
N THR A 393 7.54 -0.73 6.24
CA THR A 393 7.45 -2.09 6.78
C THR A 393 8.42 -2.99 6.03
N GLY A 394 9.60 -3.23 6.61
CA GLY A 394 10.70 -3.90 5.93
C GLY A 394 11.17 -3.07 4.72
N SER A 395 11.10 -3.65 3.52
CA SER A 395 11.43 -2.99 2.26
C SER A 395 10.28 -2.18 1.64
N SER A 396 9.07 -2.24 2.23
CA SER A 396 7.89 -1.61 1.65
C SER A 396 7.61 -0.24 2.27
N ILE A 397 7.36 0.77 1.45
CA ILE A 397 6.95 2.11 1.85
C ILE A 397 5.52 2.33 1.36
N ARG A 398 4.65 2.81 2.24
CA ARG A 398 3.33 3.31 1.84
C ARG A 398 3.17 4.72 2.34
N ALA A 399 2.50 5.57 1.57
CA ALA A 399 2.17 6.91 2.01
C ALA A 399 0.87 7.40 1.39
N ARG A 400 0.20 8.33 2.07
CA ARG A 400 -0.96 9.03 1.57
C ARG A 400 -0.89 10.52 1.85
N ARG A 401 -1.50 11.30 0.96
CA ARG A 401 -1.65 12.73 1.15
C ARG A 401 -2.88 13.28 0.48
N THR A 402 -3.22 14.50 0.84
CA THR A 402 -4.29 15.29 0.24
C THR A 402 -3.70 16.35 -0.69
N LEU A 403 -4.15 16.40 -1.95
CA LEU A 403 -3.68 17.42 -2.88
C LEU A 403 -4.39 18.76 -2.58
N VAL A 404 -3.62 19.74 -2.12
CA VAL A 404 -4.19 20.97 -1.52
C VAL A 404 -3.70 22.25 -2.18
N GLN A 405 -2.70 22.17 -3.06
CA GLN A 405 -2.20 23.29 -3.84
C GLN A 405 -2.44 23.04 -5.33
N GLN A 406 -2.69 24.13 -6.06
CA GLN A 406 -2.91 24.10 -7.52
C GLN A 406 -1.72 23.47 -8.25
N CYS A 407 -0.49 23.72 -7.80
CA CYS A 407 0.70 23.18 -8.46
C CYS A 407 0.82 21.65 -8.40
N TYR A 408 0.03 20.95 -7.56
CA TYR A 408 -0.01 19.50 -7.54
C TYR A 408 -0.87 18.89 -8.67
N ILE A 409 -1.69 19.70 -9.33
CA ILE A 409 -2.67 19.29 -10.34
C ILE A 409 -2.41 20.07 -11.64
N ILE A 410 -1.57 19.52 -12.52
CA ILE A 410 -0.98 20.25 -13.66
C ILE A 410 -1.71 20.04 -15.00
N ASN A 411 -2.71 19.17 -15.07
CA ASN A 411 -3.36 18.74 -16.33
C ASN A 411 -4.87 18.99 -16.39
N LEU A 412 -5.40 19.92 -15.59
CA LEU A 412 -6.83 20.24 -15.57
C LEU A 412 -7.07 21.76 -15.77
N PRO A 413 -8.21 22.16 -16.32
CA PRO A 413 -8.61 23.56 -16.38
C PRO A 413 -8.68 24.17 -14.96
N GLN A 414 -8.29 25.43 -14.81
CA GLN A 414 -8.21 26.10 -13.51
C GLN A 414 -9.53 26.01 -12.71
N THR A 415 -10.66 26.22 -13.38
CA THR A 415 -11.99 26.14 -12.76
C THR A 415 -12.29 24.75 -12.19
N VAL A 416 -11.77 23.69 -12.80
CA VAL A 416 -11.90 22.31 -12.31
C VAL A 416 -10.99 22.11 -11.10
N ILE A 417 -9.74 22.55 -11.19
CA ILE A 417 -8.77 22.49 -10.07
C ILE A 417 -9.37 23.15 -8.82
N ASP A 418 -9.90 24.37 -8.96
CA ASP A 418 -10.45 25.12 -7.84
C ASP A 418 -11.66 24.41 -7.21
N GLN A 419 -12.52 23.77 -8.02
CA GLN A 419 -13.63 22.93 -7.53
C GLN A 419 -13.12 21.71 -6.77
N LEU A 420 -12.09 21.03 -7.27
CA LEU A 420 -11.52 19.86 -6.63
C LEU A 420 -10.87 20.22 -5.29
N LEU A 421 -10.06 21.27 -5.25
CA LEU A 421 -9.41 21.72 -4.04
C LEU A 421 -10.42 22.19 -2.98
N ALA A 422 -11.49 22.89 -3.40
CA ALA A 422 -12.49 23.45 -2.50
C ALA A 422 -13.47 22.41 -1.92
N SER A 423 -13.81 21.37 -2.68
CA SER A 423 -14.91 20.45 -2.31
C SER A 423 -14.47 19.00 -2.12
N TRP A 424 -13.37 18.58 -2.74
CA TRP A 424 -13.05 17.15 -2.90
C TRP A 424 -11.69 16.76 -2.36
N SER A 425 -10.82 17.73 -2.01
CA SER A 425 -9.47 17.57 -1.47
C SER A 425 -8.83 16.24 -1.93
N PRO A 426 -8.51 16.12 -3.22
CA PRO A 426 -8.32 14.82 -3.83
C PRO A 426 -7.11 14.11 -3.22
N PRO A 427 -7.24 12.83 -2.83
CA PRO A 427 -6.13 12.08 -2.25
C PRO A 427 -5.13 11.62 -3.32
N GLU A 428 -3.93 11.34 -2.83
CA GLU A 428 -2.85 10.67 -3.55
C GLU A 428 -2.22 9.63 -2.63
N TRP A 429 -1.96 8.44 -3.17
CA TRP A 429 -1.30 7.35 -2.44
C TRP A 429 -0.05 6.92 -3.17
N ILE A 430 0.90 6.36 -2.43
CA ILE A 430 2.02 5.62 -2.98
C ILE A 430 2.21 4.31 -2.21
N GLU A 431 2.73 3.33 -2.92
CA GLU A 431 3.23 2.06 -2.42
C GLU A 431 4.48 1.79 -3.23
N LEU A 432 5.61 1.75 -2.55
CA LEU A 432 6.93 1.58 -3.13
C LEU A 432 7.61 0.41 -2.44
N GLU A 433 8.41 -0.32 -3.18
CA GLU A 433 9.18 -1.44 -2.68
C GLU A 433 10.65 -1.19 -2.99
N ALA A 434 11.49 -1.34 -1.98
CA ALA A 434 12.93 -1.27 -2.10
C ALA A 434 13.49 -2.65 -2.43
N GLU A 435 14.18 -2.76 -3.55
CA GLU A 435 14.79 -3.99 -4.03
C GLU A 435 16.22 -3.75 -4.51
N ILE A 436 17.08 -4.75 -4.36
CA ILE A 436 18.44 -4.71 -4.90
C ILE A 436 18.41 -5.30 -6.31
N ASP A 437 18.80 -4.53 -7.32
CA ASP A 437 18.99 -5.05 -8.67
C ASP A 437 20.12 -6.09 -8.65
N LEU A 438 19.79 -7.36 -8.85
CA LEU A 438 20.74 -8.46 -8.79
C LEU A 438 21.85 -8.37 -9.86
N ALA A 439 21.62 -7.66 -10.97
CA ALA A 439 22.62 -7.49 -12.02
C ALA A 439 23.63 -6.38 -11.69
N GLY A 440 23.18 -5.31 -11.03
CA GLY A 440 23.97 -4.11 -10.76
C GLY A 440 24.40 -3.92 -9.30
N GLY A 441 23.76 -4.61 -8.35
CA GLY A 441 23.90 -4.38 -6.91
C GLY A 441 23.33 -3.03 -6.44
N GLU A 442 22.57 -2.33 -7.29
CA GLU A 442 22.02 -1.02 -6.97
C GLU A 442 20.66 -1.15 -6.28
N LEU A 443 20.45 -0.38 -5.21
CA LEU A 443 19.14 -0.25 -4.59
C LEU A 443 18.22 0.56 -5.51
N ARG A 444 17.07 -0.01 -5.84
CA ARG A 444 15.97 0.65 -6.53
C ARG A 444 14.77 0.69 -5.61
N VAL A 445 14.00 1.76 -5.70
CA VAL A 445 12.72 1.87 -5.00
C VAL A 445 11.66 2.08 -6.07
N GLU A 446 10.84 1.07 -6.31
CA GLU A 446 9.88 1.07 -7.40
C GLU A 446 8.50 0.66 -6.89
N GLY A 447 7.46 1.18 -7.52
CA GLY A 447 6.10 0.82 -7.19
C GLY A 447 5.12 1.71 -7.90
N LYS A 448 4.07 2.13 -7.20
CA LYS A 448 2.91 2.78 -7.79
C LYS A 448 2.54 4.04 -7.03
N LYS A 449 1.99 4.98 -7.79
CA LYS A 449 1.40 6.23 -7.32
C LYS A 449 -0.03 6.31 -7.82
N TRP A 450 -0.99 6.46 -6.92
CA TRP A 450 -2.41 6.56 -7.25
C TRP A 450 -2.92 7.97 -7.09
N ARG A 451 -3.75 8.40 -8.05
CA ARG A 451 -4.52 9.65 -7.97
C ARG A 451 -5.95 9.41 -8.45
N MET A 452 -6.85 10.27 -7.99
CA MET A 452 -8.24 10.27 -8.45
C MET A 452 -8.34 10.79 -9.90
N HIS A 453 -9.18 10.13 -10.70
CA HIS A 453 -9.64 10.66 -11.98
C HIS A 453 -10.99 11.37 -11.79
N VAL A 454 -11.20 12.45 -12.56
CA VAL A 454 -12.42 13.24 -12.49
C VAL A 454 -12.98 13.46 -13.88
N THR A 455 -14.30 13.30 -14.03
CA THR A 455 -15.00 13.74 -15.25
C THR A 455 -15.61 15.10 -14.98
N TYR A 456 -15.42 16.03 -15.90
CA TYR A 456 -16.04 17.35 -15.85
C TYR A 456 -16.69 17.71 -17.19
N GLY A 457 -17.73 18.55 -17.13
CA GLY A 457 -18.42 18.99 -18.35
C GLY A 457 -17.51 19.86 -19.22
N SER A 458 -17.44 19.56 -20.51
CA SER A 458 -16.55 20.27 -21.44
C SER A 458 -16.93 21.74 -21.67
N MET A 459 -18.20 22.11 -21.46
CA MET A 459 -18.69 23.48 -21.66
C MET A 459 -18.84 24.30 -20.37
N ASP A 460 -19.16 23.66 -19.24
CA ASP A 460 -19.37 24.34 -17.95
C ASP A 460 -18.24 24.10 -16.94
N TYR A 461 -17.29 23.20 -17.27
CA TYR A 461 -16.19 22.78 -16.40
C TYR A 461 -16.64 22.29 -15.02
N LYS A 462 -17.89 21.85 -14.89
CA LYS A 462 -18.42 21.36 -13.62
C LYS A 462 -17.94 19.93 -13.40
N VAL A 463 -17.37 19.66 -12.24
CA VAL A 463 -17.01 18.27 -11.86
C VAL A 463 -18.30 17.47 -11.73
N GLY A 464 -18.43 16.45 -12.59
CA GLY A 464 -19.63 15.61 -12.68
C GLY A 464 -19.49 14.31 -11.87
N ASN A 465 -18.29 13.74 -11.79
CA ASN A 465 -18.01 12.55 -11.01
C ASN A 465 -16.52 12.43 -10.67
N ILE A 466 -16.25 11.70 -9.58
CA ILE A 466 -14.92 11.22 -9.19
C ILE A 466 -14.92 9.70 -9.31
N HIS A 467 -13.86 9.15 -9.90
CA HIS A 467 -13.74 7.70 -10.18
C HIS A 467 -12.70 7.04 -9.29
N THR A 468 -12.70 5.71 -9.25
CA THR A 468 -11.70 4.89 -8.56
C THR A 468 -10.26 5.35 -8.90
N PRO A 469 -9.33 5.37 -7.92
CA PRO A 469 -7.96 5.78 -8.16
C PRO A 469 -7.27 4.94 -9.24
N TYR A 470 -6.41 5.57 -10.03
CA TYR A 470 -5.59 4.92 -11.06
C TYR A 470 -4.10 4.98 -10.68
N SER A 471 -3.40 3.86 -10.82
CA SER A 471 -1.96 3.72 -10.56
C SER A 471 -1.12 4.22 -11.73
N ARG A 472 0.00 4.90 -11.44
CA ARG A 472 1.11 5.05 -12.37
C ARG A 472 2.36 4.48 -11.75
N THR A 473 3.21 3.86 -12.56
CA THR A 473 4.52 3.40 -12.11
C THR A 473 5.34 4.58 -11.60
N LEU A 474 5.94 4.39 -10.43
CA LEU A 474 6.84 5.34 -9.80
C LEU A 474 8.15 4.61 -9.51
N SER A 475 9.21 5.01 -10.20
CA SER A 475 10.56 4.48 -9.99
C SER A 475 11.47 5.57 -9.46
N LEU A 476 12.11 5.29 -8.34
CA LEU A 476 13.07 6.14 -7.65
C LEU A 476 14.46 5.51 -7.75
N PHE A 477 15.44 6.33 -8.09
CA PHE A 477 16.85 5.96 -8.13
C PHE A 477 17.67 6.97 -7.34
N ARG A 478 18.83 6.54 -6.86
CA ARG A 478 19.75 7.44 -6.17
C ARG A 478 20.28 8.50 -7.14
N PRO A 479 20.33 9.78 -6.74
CA PRO A 479 21.01 10.79 -7.54
C PRO A 479 22.50 10.42 -7.67
N PRO A 480 23.11 10.66 -8.85
CA PRO A 480 24.53 10.38 -9.03
C PRO A 480 25.31 11.17 -7.97
N ARG A 481 26.11 10.47 -7.16
CA ARG A 481 26.99 11.11 -6.18
C ARG A 481 27.84 12.11 -6.95
N LYS A 482 27.71 13.40 -6.65
CA LYS A 482 28.65 14.41 -7.15
C LYS A 482 30.03 13.94 -6.71
N ALA A 483 30.90 13.65 -7.67
CA ALA A 483 32.29 13.36 -7.38
C ALA A 483 32.87 14.56 -6.61
N PRO A 484 33.63 14.32 -5.52
CA PRO A 484 34.17 15.38 -4.68
C PRO A 484 35.08 16.36 -5.43
#